data_AF-A0AAW9I700-F1
#
_entry.id   AF-A0AAW9I700-F1
#
_cell.length_a   1.000
_cell.length_b   1.000
_cell.length_c   1.000
_cell.angle_alpha   90.00
_cell.angle_beta   90.00
_cell.angle_gamma   90.00
#
_symmetry.space_group_name_H-M   'P 1'
#
loop_
_entity.id
_entity.type
_entity.pdbx_description
1 polymer ?
#
loop_
_entity_poly.entity_id
_entity_poly.type
_entity_poly.pdbx_seq_one_letter_code
_entity_poly.pdbx_strand_id
1 'polypeptide(L)'
;MRERIVEAASKEIRRSGLRFTMGALAKQLGMSTKTLYGYFPSKDVLIATILHEAIVELQDKEKDIMANPDLTTLDKLKQCLILIPTDFQFIGLNLITELQRYYPDQWKT
;
A
#
# COMPACT_ATOMS: atom_id res chain seq x y z
N MET A 1 -12.29 9.23 8.44
CA MET A 1 -11.99 10.07 7.24
C MET A 1 -10.62 9.77 6.64
N ARG A 2 -9.53 9.76 7.44
CA ARG A 2 -8.19 9.33 6.96
C ARG A 2 -8.23 7.96 6.28
N GLU A 3 -8.82 6.96 6.91
CA GLU A 3 -9.02 5.61 6.36
C GLU A 3 -9.71 5.63 4.99
N ARG A 4 -10.82 6.37 4.86
CA ARG A 4 -11.54 6.50 3.57
C ARG A 4 -10.69 7.14 2.47
N ILE A 5 -9.78 8.04 2.82
CA ILE A 5 -8.81 8.63 1.86
C ILE A 5 -7.79 7.57 1.45
N VAL A 6 -7.24 6.84 2.42
CA VAL A 6 -6.27 5.75 2.20
C VAL A 6 -6.88 4.68 1.30
N GLU A 7 -8.10 4.21 1.62
CA GLU A 7 -8.80 3.19 0.83
C GLU A 7 -9.04 3.64 -0.63
N ALA A 8 -9.44 4.90 -0.83
CA ALA A 8 -9.63 5.45 -2.17
C ALA A 8 -8.31 5.57 -2.94
N ALA A 9 -7.23 5.97 -2.26
CA ALA A 9 -5.90 6.05 -2.85
C ALA A 9 -5.34 4.66 -3.19
N SER A 10 -5.50 3.67 -2.31
CA SER A 10 -5.16 2.27 -2.57
C SER A 10 -5.89 1.72 -3.79
N LYS A 11 -7.18 2.07 -3.98
CA LYS A 11 -7.93 1.72 -5.21
C LYS A 11 -7.34 2.38 -6.46
N GLU A 12 -6.93 3.65 -6.37
CA GLU A 12 -6.27 4.33 -7.49
C GLU A 12 -4.91 3.73 -7.84
N ILE A 13 -4.14 3.33 -6.82
CA ILE A 13 -2.87 2.62 -6.98
C ILE A 13 -3.12 1.28 -7.71
N ARG A 14 -4.11 0.50 -7.27
CA ARG A 14 -4.53 -0.75 -7.96
C ARG A 14 -4.92 -0.54 -9.41
N ARG A 15 -5.60 0.56 -9.72
CA ARG A 15 -6.08 0.84 -11.07
C ARG A 15 -5.00 1.38 -12.01
N SER A 16 -4.11 2.23 -11.49
CA SER A 16 -3.30 3.14 -12.33
C SER A 16 -1.87 3.37 -11.84
N GLY A 17 -1.42 2.61 -10.84
CA GLY A 17 -0.11 2.78 -10.22
C GLY A 17 0.02 4.10 -9.48
N LEU A 18 1.25 4.59 -9.34
CA LEU A 18 1.53 5.80 -8.56
C LEU A 18 1.28 7.10 -9.34
N ARG A 19 0.52 7.07 -10.45
CA ARG A 19 0.35 8.24 -11.34
C ARG A 19 -0.86 9.13 -11.03
N PHE A 20 -1.69 8.77 -10.05
CA PHE A 20 -2.84 9.59 -9.66
C PHE A 20 -2.43 10.95 -9.07
N THR A 21 -3.34 11.92 -9.07
CA THR A 21 -3.12 13.23 -8.46
C THR A 21 -4.00 13.44 -7.24
N MET A 22 -3.54 14.25 -6.28
CA MET A 22 -4.34 14.65 -5.12
C MET A 22 -5.64 15.36 -5.53
N GLY A 23 -5.61 16.10 -6.65
CA GLY A 23 -6.80 16.74 -7.23
C GLY A 23 -7.86 15.73 -7.70
N ALA A 24 -7.45 14.73 -8.46
CA ALA A 24 -8.34 13.66 -8.92
C ALA A 24 -8.92 12.87 -7.73
N LEU A 25 -8.08 12.55 -6.74
CA LEU A 25 -8.50 11.85 -5.52
C LEU A 25 -9.51 12.66 -4.71
N ALA A 26 -9.28 13.97 -4.53
CA ALA A 26 -10.22 14.85 -3.83
C ALA A 26 -11.59 14.91 -4.55
N LYS A 27 -11.57 15.01 -5.89
CA LYS A 27 -12.79 15.01 -6.72
C LYS A 27 -13.58 13.70 -6.56
N GLN A 28 -12.90 12.56 -6.62
CA GLN A 28 -13.52 11.24 -6.41
C GLN A 28 -14.15 11.10 -5.02
N LEU A 29 -13.51 11.66 -4.01
CA LEU A 29 -14.00 11.62 -2.62
C LEU A 29 -15.10 12.65 -2.33
N GLY A 30 -15.42 13.54 -3.28
CA GLY A 30 -16.40 14.61 -3.10
C GLY A 30 -15.93 15.69 -2.11
N MET A 31 -14.63 15.96 -2.01
CA MET A 31 -14.07 16.96 -1.11
C MET A 31 -13.18 17.98 -1.84
N SER A 32 -12.92 19.10 -1.18
CA SER A 32 -11.94 20.08 -1.68
C SER A 32 -10.52 19.53 -1.57
N THR A 33 -9.63 19.94 -2.49
CA THR A 33 -8.20 19.65 -2.39
C THR A 33 -7.58 20.18 -1.11
N LYS A 34 -8.02 21.37 -0.65
CA LYS A 34 -7.61 21.96 0.64
C LYS A 34 -7.95 21.03 1.81
N THR A 35 -9.14 20.44 1.81
CA THR A 35 -9.56 19.46 2.83
C THR A 35 -8.67 18.22 2.80
N LEU A 36 -8.40 17.67 1.60
CA LEU A 36 -7.53 16.51 1.45
C LEU A 36 -6.11 16.78 1.97
N TYR A 37 -5.51 17.92 1.61
CA TYR A 37 -4.20 18.33 2.09
C TYR A 37 -4.16 18.57 3.61
N GLY A 38 -5.30 18.90 4.24
CA GLY A 38 -5.42 18.98 5.70
C GLY A 38 -5.26 17.61 6.40
N TYR A 39 -5.64 16.52 5.73
CA TYR A 39 -5.41 15.15 6.24
C TYR A 39 -4.03 14.62 5.84
N PHE A 40 -3.65 14.81 4.57
CA PHE A 40 -2.40 14.33 4.01
C PHE A 40 -1.66 15.50 3.32
N PRO A 41 -0.68 16.12 4.01
CA PRO A 41 0.00 17.33 3.53
C PRO A 41 0.68 17.17 2.17
N SER A 42 1.03 15.95 1.79
CA SER A 42 1.53 15.63 0.46
C SER A 42 1.04 14.25 0.02
N LYS A 43 1.16 13.98 -1.29
CA LYS A 43 0.97 12.64 -1.82
C LYS A 43 1.97 11.65 -1.21
N ASP A 44 3.19 12.09 -0.93
CA ASP A 44 4.24 11.25 -0.36
C ASP A 44 3.88 10.75 1.04
N VAL A 45 3.28 11.61 1.88
CA VAL A 45 2.77 11.20 3.21
C VAL A 45 1.65 10.17 3.08
N LEU A 46 0.76 10.34 2.11
CA LEU A 46 -0.30 9.37 1.82
C LEU A 46 0.28 8.03 1.34
N ILE A 47 1.24 8.05 0.43
CA ILE A 47 1.92 6.83 -0.04
C ILE A 47 2.67 6.15 1.11
N ALA A 48 3.40 6.89 1.95
CA ALA A 48 4.08 6.34 3.12
C ALA A 48 3.11 5.66 4.09
N THR A 49 1.91 6.25 4.28
CA THR A 49 0.87 5.66 5.13
C THR A 49 0.37 4.33 4.55
N ILE A 50 0.08 4.29 3.24
CA ILE A 50 -0.35 3.07 2.54
C ILE A 50 0.74 1.98 2.62
N LEU A 51 2.01 2.35 2.44
CA LEU A 51 3.12 1.40 2.54
C LEU A 51 3.26 0.85 3.95
N HIS A 52 3.12 1.69 4.97
CA HIS A 52 3.17 1.23 6.35
C HIS A 52 2.06 0.23 6.66
N GLU A 53 0.82 0.52 6.24
CA GLU A 53 -0.30 -0.42 6.40
C GLU A 53 -0.06 -1.74 5.65
N ALA A 54 0.51 -1.67 4.44
CA ALA A 54 0.88 -2.85 3.66
C ALA A 54 1.96 -3.70 4.36
N ILE A 55 2.96 -3.08 5.00
CA ILE A 55 3.99 -3.79 5.76
C ILE A 55 3.40 -4.45 7.00
N VAL A 56 2.53 -3.75 7.73
CA VAL A 56 1.85 -4.33 8.91
C VAL A 56 0.98 -5.52 8.49
N GLU A 57 0.26 -5.43 7.38
CA GLU A 57 -0.51 -6.55 6.82
C GLU A 57 0.38 -7.77 6.55
N LEU A 58 1.57 -7.57 5.98
CA LEU A 58 2.52 -8.67 5.74
C LEU A 58 3.03 -9.28 7.03
N GLN A 59 3.43 -8.45 8.00
CA GLN A 59 3.94 -8.93 9.29
C GLN A 59 2.90 -9.76 10.03
N ASP A 60 1.62 -9.37 9.97
CA ASP A 60 0.56 -10.13 10.64
C ASP A 60 0.29 -11.45 9.92
N LYS A 61 0.26 -11.47 8.58
CA LYS A 61 0.16 -12.73 7.82
C LYS A 61 1.36 -13.65 8.04
N GLU A 62 2.57 -13.08 8.13
CA GLU A 62 3.78 -13.84 8.45
C GLU A 62 3.64 -14.48 9.83
N LYS A 63 3.22 -13.73 10.86
CA LYS A 63 2.98 -14.28 12.20
C LYS A 63 1.97 -15.42 12.17
N ASP A 64 0.87 -15.28 11.43
CA ASP A 64 -0.15 -16.32 11.30
C ASP A 64 0.41 -17.59 10.66
N ILE A 65 1.20 -17.47 9.59
CA ILE A 65 1.89 -18.59 8.94
C ILE A 65 2.84 -19.27 9.94
N MET A 66 3.61 -18.48 10.68
CA MET A 66 4.62 -18.99 11.62
C MET A 66 3.98 -19.64 12.85
N ALA A 67 2.87 -19.13 13.34
CA ALA A 67 2.13 -19.64 14.48
C ALA A 67 1.30 -20.90 14.15
N ASN A 68 1.04 -21.18 12.87
CA ASN A 68 0.23 -22.33 12.47
C ASN A 68 0.97 -23.66 12.76
N PRO A 69 0.43 -24.52 13.65
CA PRO A 69 1.05 -25.81 13.99
C PRO A 69 0.86 -26.89 12.91
N ASP A 70 -0.11 -26.73 12.01
CA ASP A 70 -0.44 -27.70 10.97
C ASP A 70 0.48 -27.59 9.74
N LEU A 71 1.30 -26.54 9.66
CA LEU A 71 2.22 -26.30 8.55
C LEU A 71 3.62 -26.83 8.85
N THR A 72 4.19 -27.58 7.90
CA THR A 72 5.61 -27.94 7.96
C THR A 72 6.50 -26.72 7.75
N THR A 73 7.77 -26.81 8.15
CA THR A 73 8.76 -25.75 7.86
C THR A 73 8.83 -25.41 6.38
N LEU A 74 8.72 -26.41 5.50
CA LEU A 74 8.73 -26.20 4.06
C LEU A 74 7.48 -25.46 3.59
N ASP A 75 6.31 -25.74 4.16
CA ASP A 75 5.07 -25.04 3.83
C ASP A 75 5.09 -23.59 4.30
N LYS A 76 5.62 -23.34 5.50
CA LYS A 76 5.84 -21.98 6.01
C LYS A 76 6.77 -21.19 5.09
N LEU A 77 7.90 -21.78 4.69
CA LEU A 77 8.84 -21.16 3.76
C LEU A 77 8.18 -20.83 2.41
N LYS A 78 7.44 -21.78 1.83
CA LYS A 78 6.72 -21.56 0.55
C LYS A 78 5.71 -20.42 0.65
N GLN A 79 4.95 -20.34 1.74
CA GLN A 79 3.94 -19.30 1.93
C GLN A 79 4.58 -17.93 2.16
N CYS A 80 5.66 -17.83 2.95
CA CYS A 80 6.38 -16.58 3.15
C CYS A 80 7.04 -16.06 1.85
N LEU A 81 7.55 -16.96 0.99
CA LEU A 81 8.20 -16.57 -0.28
C LEU A 81 7.24 -15.92 -1.29
N ILE A 82 5.95 -16.20 -1.19
CA ILE A 82 4.92 -15.64 -2.09
C ILE A 82 4.08 -14.55 -1.41
N LEU A 83 4.45 -14.14 -0.20
CA LEU A 83 3.68 -13.18 0.58
C LEU A 83 3.81 -11.77 -0.02
N ILE A 84 2.68 -11.22 -0.46
CA ILE A 84 2.61 -9.87 -1.04
C ILE A 84 1.36 -9.13 -0.51
N PRO A 85 1.43 -7.79 -0.31
CA PRO A 85 0.29 -7.03 0.20
C PRO A 85 -0.87 -7.08 -0.78
N THR A 86 -2.09 -7.08 -0.26
CA THR A 86 -3.30 -7.25 -1.09
C THR A 86 -3.41 -6.14 -2.14
N ASP A 87 -3.04 -4.92 -1.77
CA ASP A 87 -3.09 -3.75 -2.65
C ASP A 87 -2.07 -3.81 -3.80
N PHE A 88 -1.07 -4.70 -3.74
CA PHE A 88 0.01 -4.81 -4.73
C PHE A 88 -0.09 -6.05 -5.63
N GLN A 89 -1.03 -6.97 -5.35
CA GLN A 89 -1.20 -8.22 -6.10
C GLN A 89 -1.43 -8.04 -7.60
N PHE A 90 -2.10 -6.96 -8.01
CA PHE A 90 -2.58 -6.78 -9.39
C PHE A 90 -1.72 -5.87 -10.27
N ILE A 91 -0.83 -5.07 -9.69
CA ILE A 91 -0.04 -4.07 -10.44
C ILE A 91 1.30 -4.69 -10.89
N GLY A 92 1.72 -5.79 -10.25
CA GLY A 92 2.96 -6.49 -10.54
C GLY A 92 4.21 -5.69 -10.17
N LEU A 93 5.38 -6.20 -10.58
CA LEU A 93 6.70 -5.61 -10.26
C LEU A 93 6.85 -4.15 -10.74
N ASN A 94 6.02 -3.69 -11.67
CA ASN A 94 6.05 -2.31 -12.15
C ASN A 94 5.76 -1.29 -11.05
N LEU A 95 4.89 -1.62 -10.07
CA LEU A 95 4.65 -0.72 -8.94
C LEU A 95 5.91 -0.55 -8.09
N ILE A 96 6.66 -1.64 -7.89
CA ILE A 96 7.92 -1.63 -7.15
C ILE A 96 8.93 -0.73 -7.87
N THR A 97 9.01 -0.84 -9.19
CA THR A 97 9.86 0.04 -10.02
C THR A 97 9.42 1.51 -9.95
N GLU A 98 8.11 1.80 -10.00
CA GLU A 98 7.60 3.17 -9.83
C GLU A 98 7.88 3.71 -8.44
N LEU A 99 7.75 2.89 -7.40
CA LEU A 99 8.03 3.27 -6.02
C LEU A 99 9.51 3.60 -5.83
N GLN A 100 10.42 2.74 -6.30
CA GLN A 100 11.86 2.99 -6.29
C GLN A 100 12.24 4.26 -7.06
N ARG A 101 11.59 4.53 -8.20
CA ARG A 101 11.92 5.65 -9.08
C ARG A 101 11.39 6.98 -8.59
N TYR A 102 10.14 7.02 -8.13
CA TYR A 102 9.42 8.27 -7.83
C TYR A 102 9.33 8.57 -6.34
N TYR A 103 9.49 7.57 -5.48
CA TYR A 103 9.37 7.66 -4.03
C TYR A 103 10.56 6.96 -3.32
N PRO A 104 11.82 7.34 -3.65
CA PRO A 104 13.01 6.63 -3.17
C PRO A 104 13.19 6.70 -1.66
N ASP A 105 12.67 7.74 -0.99
CA ASP A 105 12.78 7.86 0.46
C ASP A 105 11.76 6.97 1.19
N GLN A 106 10.56 6.84 0.62
CA GLN A 106 9.56 5.89 1.13
C GLN A 106 9.96 4.44 0.86
N TRP A 107 10.76 4.16 -0.18
CA TRP A 107 11.29 2.83 -0.48
C TRP A 107 12.32 2.32 0.54
N LYS A 108 13.08 3.22 1.18
CA LYS A 108 14.17 2.86 2.11
C LYS A 108 13.67 2.49 3.52
N THR A 109 12.38 2.69 3.79
CA THR A 109 11.77 2.55 5.12
C THR A 109 11.19 1.15 5.27
#